data_AF-A0A6J4IR47-F1
#
_entry.id   AF-A0A6J4IR47-F1
#
_cell.length_a   1.000
_cell.length_b   1.000
_cell.length_c   1.000
_cell.angle_alpha   90.00
_cell.angle_beta   90.00
_cell.angle_gamma   90.00
#
_symmetry.space_group_name_H-M   'P 1'
#
loop_
_entity.id
_entity.type
_entity.pdbx_description
1 polymer ?
#
loop_
_entity_poly.entity_id
_entity_poly.type
_entity_poly.pdbx_seq_one_letter_code
_entity_poly.pdbx_strand_id
1 'polypeptide(L)'
;MNTIDDKTVVKEYFNATGFDRWRKIYGDAEVSKVQLDIRTGHQQTVDTVLSWLEADGNLAGLSICDAGCGVGSLSIPIAQLGTKVNASDISEKMVGEAQERAKDL
;
A
#
# COMPACT_ATOMS: atom_id res chain seq x y z
N MET A 1 -23.25 21.42 -15.12
CA MET A 1 -22.32 21.09 -14.01
C MET A 1 -21.32 20.10 -14.56
N ASN A 2 -20.03 20.45 -14.64
CA ASN A 2 -18.99 19.47 -14.89
C ASN A 2 -18.81 18.68 -13.60
N THR A 3 -19.43 17.51 -13.51
CA THR A 3 -19.14 16.54 -12.47
C THR A 3 -17.73 16.03 -12.73
N ILE A 4 -16.80 16.33 -11.81
CA ILE A 4 -15.47 15.72 -11.79
C ILE A 4 -15.67 14.22 -11.63
N ASP A 5 -14.96 13.39 -12.40
CA ASP A 5 -15.10 11.94 -12.29
C ASP A 5 -14.48 11.40 -11.01
N ASP A 6 -14.98 10.26 -10.55
CA ASP A 6 -14.60 9.66 -9.27
C ASP A 6 -13.08 9.42 -9.14
N LYS A 7 -12.41 9.02 -10.23
CA LYS A 7 -10.96 8.73 -10.19
C LYS A 7 -10.16 10.01 -10.01
N THR A 8 -10.59 11.10 -10.63
CA THR A 8 -9.96 12.41 -10.43
C THR A 8 -10.11 12.87 -8.98
N VAL A 9 -11.30 12.75 -8.39
CA VAL A 9 -11.53 13.09 -6.96
C VAL A 9 -10.64 12.25 -6.03
N VAL A 10 -10.56 10.94 -6.27
CA VAL A 10 -9.71 10.02 -5.48
C VAL A 10 -8.23 10.36 -5.64
N LYS A 11 -7.76 10.57 -6.87
CA LYS A 11 -6.37 10.94 -7.17
C LYS A 11 -5.97 12.23 -6.45
N GLU A 12 -6.80 13.27 -6.54
CA GLU A 12 -6.54 14.56 -5.91
C GLU A 12 -6.50 14.44 -4.38
N TYR A 13 -7.43 13.67 -3.79
CA TYR A 13 -7.45 13.41 -2.37
C TYR A 13 -6.15 12.75 -1.88
N PHE A 14 -5.72 11.67 -2.54
CA PHE A 14 -4.51 10.93 -2.18
C PHE A 14 -3.21 11.64 -2.57
N ASN A 15 -3.25 12.68 -3.41
CA ASN A 15 -2.12 13.58 -3.65
C ASN A 15 -2.06 14.78 -2.69
N ALA A 16 -3.10 14.98 -1.87
CA ALA A 16 -3.20 16.10 -0.94
C ALA A 16 -3.35 15.59 0.51
N THR A 17 -4.41 15.96 1.20
CA THR A 17 -4.63 15.67 2.63
C THR A 17 -4.82 14.18 2.92
N GLY A 18 -5.28 13.41 1.94
CA GLY A 18 -5.37 11.96 2.05
C GLY A 18 -4.00 11.32 2.24
N PHE A 19 -2.99 11.78 1.51
CA PHE A 19 -1.62 11.28 1.64
C PHE A 19 -1.12 11.35 3.09
N ASP A 20 -1.14 12.54 3.69
CA ASP A 20 -0.57 12.76 5.01
C ASP A 20 -1.28 11.94 6.09
N ARG A 21 -2.61 11.76 5.94
CA ARG A 21 -3.41 10.94 6.84
C ARG A 21 -3.05 9.46 6.71
N TRP A 22 -3.05 8.92 5.50
CA TRP A 22 -2.86 7.49 5.26
C TRP A 22 -1.41 7.06 5.46
N ARG A 23 -0.44 7.91 5.09
CA ARG A 23 0.98 7.68 5.41
C ARG A 23 1.22 7.50 6.90
N LYS A 24 0.56 8.31 7.74
CA LYS A 24 0.64 8.17 9.21
C LYS A 24 -0.04 6.89 9.69
N ILE A 25 -1.22 6.56 9.18
CA ILE A 25 -1.93 5.33 9.54
C ILE A 25 -1.09 4.10 9.18
N TYR A 26 -0.41 4.09 8.04
CA TYR A 26 0.41 2.97 7.58
C TYR A 26 1.90 3.06 7.99
N GLY A 27 2.25 3.97 8.89
CA GLY A 27 3.59 4.07 9.47
C GLY A 27 3.51 4.03 11.00
N ASP A 28 4.58 4.46 11.66
CA ASP A 28 4.72 4.32 13.13
C ASP A 28 4.30 5.56 13.92
N ALA A 29 3.79 6.59 13.24
CA ALA A 29 3.36 7.82 13.89
C ALA A 29 2.26 7.56 14.93
N GLU A 30 2.21 8.39 15.98
CA GLU A 30 1.08 8.37 16.91
C GLU A 30 -0.20 8.79 16.18
N VAL A 31 -1.28 8.06 16.41
CA VAL A 31 -2.57 8.24 15.74
C VAL A 31 -3.71 8.08 16.73
N SER A 32 -4.91 8.54 16.37
CA SER A 32 -6.08 8.37 17.22
C SER A 32 -6.46 6.89 17.41
N LYS A 33 -7.23 6.56 18.44
CA LYS A 33 -7.70 5.17 18.69
C LYS A 33 -8.39 4.56 17.47
N VAL A 34 -9.21 5.32 16.76
CA VAL A 34 -9.90 4.86 15.54
C VAL A 34 -8.89 4.59 14.41
N GLN A 35 -7.89 5.46 14.25
CA GLN A 35 -6.85 5.26 13.24
C GLN A 35 -5.92 4.08 13.57
N LEU A 36 -5.66 3.83 14.86
CA LEU A 36 -4.90 2.67 15.31
C LEU A 36 -5.65 1.36 15.05
N ASP A 37 -6.96 1.36 15.23
CA ASP A 37 -7.82 0.22 14.88
C ASP A 37 -7.75 -0.07 13.37
N ILE A 38 -7.84 0.98 12.54
CA ILE A 38 -7.65 0.88 11.08
C ILE A 38 -6.25 0.34 10.74
N ARG A 39 -5.19 0.86 11.38
CA ARG A 39 -3.81 0.38 11.17
C ARG A 39 -3.70 -1.12 11.47
N THR A 40 -4.22 -1.54 12.62
CA THR A 40 -4.18 -2.94 13.07
C THR A 40 -4.94 -3.84 12.10
N GLY A 41 -6.17 -3.47 11.73
CA GLY A 41 -6.98 -4.26 10.79
C GLY A 41 -6.38 -4.32 9.37
N HIS A 42 -5.77 -3.22 8.92
CA HIS A 42 -5.05 -3.21 7.65
C HIS A 42 -3.83 -4.15 7.69
N GLN A 43 -3.03 -4.12 8.77
CA GLN A 43 -1.90 -5.03 8.91
C GLN A 43 -2.35 -6.50 8.90
N GLN A 44 -3.43 -6.84 9.60
CA GLN A 44 -4.01 -8.20 9.57
C GLN A 44 -4.41 -8.61 8.14
N THR A 45 -4.92 -7.68 7.34
CA THR A 45 -5.26 -7.94 5.94
C THR A 45 -4.02 -8.25 5.11
N VAL A 46 -2.96 -7.46 5.27
CA VAL A 46 -1.65 -7.70 4.62
C VAL A 46 -1.10 -9.07 5.02
N ASP A 47 -1.03 -9.34 6.32
CA ASP A 47 -0.49 -10.60 6.86
C ASP A 47 -1.27 -11.82 6.35
N THR A 48 -2.59 -11.70 6.23
CA THR A 48 -3.45 -12.76 5.70
C THR A 48 -3.10 -13.07 4.24
N VAL A 49 -2.96 -12.04 3.39
CA VAL A 49 -2.61 -12.23 1.97
C VAL A 49 -1.21 -12.83 1.83
N LEU A 50 -0.23 -12.35 2.61
CA LEU A 50 1.11 -12.94 2.65
C LEU A 50 1.08 -14.41 3.05
N SER A 51 0.28 -14.77 4.05
CA SER A 51 0.15 -16.16 4.50
C SER A 51 -0.40 -17.09 3.41
N TRP A 52 -1.32 -16.61 2.57
CA TRP A 52 -1.84 -17.38 1.44
C TRP A 52 -0.77 -17.59 0.37
N LEU A 53 -0.05 -16.53 0.01
CA LEU A 53 1.03 -16.59 -0.98
C LEU A 53 2.18 -17.52 -0.53
N GLU A 54 2.56 -17.46 0.74
CA GLU A 54 3.59 -18.33 1.31
C GLU A 54 3.14 -19.80 1.35
N ALA A 55 1.87 -20.06 1.67
CA ALA A 55 1.32 -21.41 1.74
C ALA A 55 1.34 -22.14 0.39
N ASP A 56 1.30 -21.41 -0.73
CA ASP A 56 1.41 -21.98 -2.07
C ASP A 56 2.83 -22.46 -2.41
N GLY A 57 3.86 -21.99 -1.67
CA GLY A 57 5.24 -22.48 -1.77
C GLY A 57 5.94 -22.23 -3.11
N ASN A 58 5.40 -21.36 -3.97
CA ASN A 58 5.87 -21.14 -5.34
C ASN A 58 6.23 -19.68 -5.66
N LEU A 59 6.30 -18.81 -4.64
CA LEU A 59 6.53 -17.37 -4.75
C LEU A 59 7.72 -16.98 -5.65
N ALA A 60 8.86 -17.67 -5.52
CA ALA A 60 10.07 -17.38 -6.30
C ALA A 60 9.87 -17.49 -7.84
N GLY A 61 8.85 -18.22 -8.31
CA GLY A 61 8.54 -18.37 -9.73
C GLY A 61 7.48 -17.40 -10.24
N LEU A 62 6.90 -16.56 -9.38
CA LEU A 62 5.79 -15.68 -9.72
C LEU A 62 6.27 -14.28 -10.10
N SER A 63 5.44 -13.60 -10.90
CA SER A 63 5.45 -12.15 -11.00
C SER A 63 4.09 -11.63 -10.55
N ILE A 64 4.08 -10.71 -9.61
CA ILE A 64 2.86 -10.20 -8.96
C ILE A 64 2.61 -8.76 -9.41
N CYS A 65 1.33 -8.42 -9.59
CA CYS A 65 0.85 -7.06 -9.82
C CYS A 65 0.08 -6.59 -8.58
N ASP A 66 0.53 -5.49 -7.96
CA ASP A 66 -0.17 -4.82 -6.86
C ASP A 66 -0.76 -3.50 -7.38
N ALA A 67 -2.06 -3.47 -7.61
CA ALA A 67 -2.78 -2.35 -8.22
C ALA A 67 -3.53 -1.54 -7.16
N GLY A 68 -3.14 -0.28 -6.99
CA GLY A 68 -3.51 0.54 -5.83
C GLY A 68 -2.60 0.26 -4.63
N CYS A 69 -1.29 0.17 -4.86
CA CYS A 69 -0.33 -0.30 -3.87
C CYS A 69 -0.15 0.64 -2.66
N GLY A 70 -0.69 1.86 -2.71
CA GLY A 70 -0.53 2.86 -1.66
C GLY A 70 0.95 3.12 -1.36
N VAL A 71 1.33 2.99 -0.08
CA VAL A 71 2.72 3.16 0.38
C VAL A 71 3.55 1.86 0.31
N GLY A 72 3.06 0.85 -0.43
CA GLY A 72 3.78 -0.40 -0.65
C GLY A 72 3.66 -1.42 0.48
N SER A 73 2.67 -1.29 1.38
CA SER A 73 2.53 -2.16 2.56
C SER A 73 2.43 -3.66 2.24
N LEU A 74 1.88 -4.04 1.09
CA LEU A 74 1.84 -5.42 0.61
C LEU A 74 3.00 -5.72 -0.37
N SER A 75 3.23 -4.81 -1.32
CA SER A 75 4.29 -4.92 -2.32
C SER A 75 5.67 -5.20 -1.73
N ILE A 76 6.04 -4.49 -0.65
CA ILE A 76 7.38 -4.56 -0.05
C ILE A 76 7.63 -5.93 0.59
N PRO A 77 6.77 -6.46 1.49
CA PRO A 77 6.95 -7.80 2.04
C PRO A 77 6.98 -8.90 0.97
N ILE A 78 6.14 -8.82 -0.07
CA ILE A 78 6.18 -9.78 -1.18
C ILE A 78 7.53 -9.75 -1.89
N ALA A 79 8.09 -8.56 -2.12
CA ALA A 79 9.41 -8.42 -2.74
C ALA A 79 10.53 -8.98 -1.85
N GLN A 80 10.44 -8.80 -0.52
CA GLN A 80 11.39 -9.39 0.45
C GLN A 80 11.37 -10.92 0.44
N LEU A 81 10.24 -11.54 0.09
CA LEU A 81 10.13 -13.00 -0.12
C LEU A 81 10.77 -13.47 -1.44
N GLY A 82 11.47 -12.60 -2.17
CA GLY A 82 12.19 -12.93 -3.39
C GLY A 82 11.32 -12.96 -4.65
N THR A 83 10.10 -12.40 -4.58
CA THR A 83 9.15 -12.38 -5.70
C THR A 83 9.26 -11.07 -6.49
N LYS A 84 9.16 -11.14 -7.82
CA LYS A 84 9.12 -9.92 -8.65
C LYS A 84 7.75 -9.25 -8.54
N VAL A 85 7.71 -8.05 -7.96
CA VAL A 85 6.48 -7.25 -7.83
C VAL A 85 6.49 -6.06 -8.80
N ASN A 86 5.38 -5.85 -9.50
CA ASN A 86 5.08 -4.63 -10.23
C ASN A 86 3.94 -3.93 -9.50
N ALA A 87 4.23 -2.77 -8.90
CA ALA A 87 3.28 -2.03 -8.09
C ALA A 87 2.86 -0.74 -8.81
N SER A 88 1.59 -0.37 -8.71
CA SER A 88 1.07 0.87 -9.29
C SER A 88 0.04 1.52 -8.39
N ASP A 89 0.00 2.85 -8.38
CA ASP A 89 -1.06 3.63 -7.73
C ASP A 89 -1.38 4.85 -8.59
N ILE A 90 -2.61 5.34 -8.50
CA ILE A 90 -3.05 6.54 -9.23
C ILE A 90 -2.45 7.83 -8.62
N SER A 91 -2.05 7.77 -7.35
CA SER A 91 -1.41 8.85 -6.62
C SER A 91 0.11 8.78 -6.71
N GLU A 92 0.71 9.80 -7.32
CA GLU A 92 2.17 9.97 -7.41
C GLU A 92 2.83 10.09 -6.03
N LYS A 93 2.14 10.69 -5.05
CA LYS A 93 2.65 10.77 -3.67
C LYS A 93 2.72 9.41 -3.00
N MET A 94 1.69 8.57 -3.20
CA MET A 94 1.69 7.20 -2.69
C MET A 94 2.83 6.38 -3.30
N VAL A 95 2.97 6.42 -4.63
CA VAL A 95 4.08 5.76 -5.34
C VAL A 95 5.43 6.24 -4.83
N GLY A 96 5.62 7.56 -4.64
CA GLY A 96 6.88 8.12 -4.14
C GLY A 96 7.22 7.60 -2.74
N GLU A 97 6.25 7.57 -1.82
CA GLU A 97 6.47 7.01 -0.47
C GLU A 97 6.77 5.51 -0.51
N ALA A 98 6.07 4.75 -1.37
CA ALA A 98 6.35 3.32 -1.55
C ALA A 98 7.79 3.09 -2.06
N GLN A 99 8.24 3.92 -3.01
CA GLN A 99 9.62 3.87 -3.51
C GLN A 99 10.64 4.21 -2.44
N GLU A 100 10.41 5.24 -1.62
CA GLU A 100 11.33 5.57 -0.53
C GLU A 100 11.40 4.43 0.50
N ARG A 101 10.25 3.89 0.95
CA ARG A 101 10.22 2.75 1.88
C ARG A 101 10.88 1.50 1.32
N ALA A 102 10.77 1.26 0.02
CA ALA A 102 11.41 0.12 -0.63
C ALA A 102 12.93 0.26 -0.78
N LYS A 103 13.49 1.49 -0.72
CA LYS A 103 14.95 1.69 -0.73
C LYS A 103 15.61 1.33 0.59
N ASP A 104 14.86 1.38 1.69
CA ASP A 104 15.32 1.05 3.04
C ASP A 104 15.32 -0.48 3.31
N LEU A 105 15.14 -1.29 2.25
CA LEU A 105 15.21 -2.75 2.25
C LEU A 105 16.63 -3.30 2.22
#